data_AF-A0A1Y6BWE9-F1
#
_entry.id   AF-A0A1Y6BWE9-F1
#
_cell.length_a   1.000
_cell.length_b   1.000
_cell.length_c   1.000
_cell.angle_alpha   90.00
_cell.angle_beta   90.00
_cell.angle_gamma   90.00
#
_symmetry.space_group_name_H-M   'P 1'
#
loop_
_entity.id
_entity.type
_entity.pdbx_description
1 polymer ?
#
loop_
_entity_poly.entity_id
_entity_poly.type
_entity_poly.pdbx_seq_one_letter_code
_entity_poly.pdbx_strand_id
1 'polypeptide(L)'
;MSRWCLLIFALILVGCDWYHKDKCEWYLVPEPDDASKVEPGWVALCARNYVINKQRCLLKAKLPFAKAVYGKPFRYNTLEVKPGTYPKEVLSIKTCNDD
;
A
#
# COMPACT_ATOMS: atom_id res chain seq x y z
N MET A 1 26.82 11.09 38.47
CA MET A 1 26.77 10.57 37.08
C MET A 1 25.43 10.95 36.48
N SER A 2 25.49 11.52 35.28
CA SER A 2 24.54 12.49 34.75
C SER A 2 23.19 11.88 34.34
N ARG A 3 22.10 12.44 34.88
CA ARG A 3 20.69 12.11 34.58
C ARG A 3 20.22 12.52 33.17
N TRP A 4 21.13 12.98 32.33
CA TRP A 4 20.86 13.64 31.04
C TRP A 4 21.15 12.78 29.80
N CYS A 5 21.59 11.52 29.95
CA CYS A 5 21.86 10.64 28.80
C CYS A 5 20.65 9.85 28.27
N LEU A 6 19.55 9.76 29.01
CA LEU A 6 18.42 8.88 28.63
C LEU A 6 17.35 9.52 27.74
N LEU A 7 17.38 10.84 27.55
CA LEU A 7 16.38 11.55 26.74
C LEU A 7 16.67 11.56 25.22
N ILE A 8 17.87 11.16 24.79
CA ILE A 8 18.27 11.23 23.37
C ILE A 8 17.83 9.97 22.58
N PHE A 9 17.56 8.84 23.25
CA PHE A 9 17.17 7.60 22.56
C PHE A 9 15.70 7.56 22.11
N ALA A 10 14.86 8.49 22.55
CA ALA A 10 13.43 8.54 22.22
C ALA A 10 13.12 9.17 20.85
N LEU A 11 14.07 9.87 20.22
CA LEU A 11 13.86 10.56 18.93
C LEU A 11 14.19 9.71 17.69
N ILE A 12 14.85 8.55 17.85
CA ILE A 12 15.29 7.70 16.72
C ILE A 12 14.16 6.76 16.22
N LEU A 13 13.02 6.69 16.92
CA LEU A 13 11.85 5.92 16.48
C LEU A 13 10.88 6.71 15.59
N VAL A 14 11.16 7.99 15.33
CA VAL A 14 10.32 8.86 14.48
C VAL A 14 10.75 8.72 13.02
N GLY A 15 10.49 7.54 12.47
CA GLY A 15 10.79 7.22 11.08
C GLY A 15 9.84 6.16 10.55
N CYS A 16 8.54 6.29 10.86
CA CYS A 16 7.47 5.48 10.29
C CYS A 16 7.31 5.76 8.79
N ASP A 17 8.32 5.39 8.01
CA ASP A 17 8.30 5.11 6.58
C ASP A 17 7.45 6.06 5.73
N TRP A 18 7.58 7.36 5.97
CA TRP A 18 6.94 8.39 5.16
C TRP A 18 7.65 8.52 3.82
N TYR A 19 8.98 8.38 3.81
CA TYR A 19 9.81 8.55 2.64
C TYR A 19 9.41 7.62 1.48
N HIS A 20 9.16 6.33 1.73
CA HIS A 20 8.79 5.40 0.66
C HIS A 20 7.32 5.50 0.25
N LYS A 21 6.44 6.15 1.04
CA LYS A 21 5.04 6.33 0.66
C LYS A 21 4.85 7.35 -0.45
N ASP A 22 5.76 8.32 -0.56
CA ASP A 22 5.71 9.37 -1.58
C ASP A 22 6.50 9.01 -2.85
N LYS A 23 7.12 7.82 -2.87
CA LYS A 23 7.87 7.31 -4.01
C LYS A 23 7.05 6.38 -4.88
N CYS A 24 7.41 6.36 -6.16
CA CYS A 24 6.88 5.49 -7.20
C CYS A 24 7.42 4.06 -7.11
N GLU A 25 7.22 3.43 -5.95
CA GLU A 25 7.79 2.12 -5.61
C GLU A 25 6.72 1.09 -5.23
N TRP A 26 5.45 1.50 -5.17
CA TRP A 26 4.34 0.63 -4.79
C TRP A 26 3.60 0.14 -6.02
N TYR A 27 3.13 -1.12 -5.96
CA TYR A 27 2.41 -1.79 -7.03
C TYR A 27 1.16 -2.45 -6.46
N LEU A 28 0.04 -2.39 -7.18
CA LEU A 28 -1.12 -3.23 -6.86
C LEU A 28 -0.94 -4.57 -7.56
N VAL A 29 -0.82 -5.64 -6.77
CA VAL A 29 -0.60 -7.00 -7.26
C VAL A 29 -1.72 -7.92 -6.80
N PRO A 30 -2.14 -8.91 -7.63
CA PRO A 30 -3.10 -9.92 -7.22
C PRO A 30 -2.62 -10.70 -5.99
N GLU A 31 -3.56 -10.99 -5.08
CA GLU A 31 -3.36 -11.85 -3.91
C GLU A 31 -4.22 -13.11 -4.06
N PRO A 32 -3.68 -14.19 -4.63
CA PRO A 32 -4.45 -15.40 -4.91
C PRO A 32 -4.97 -16.09 -3.64
N ASP A 33 -4.26 -15.97 -2.51
CA ASP A 33 -4.66 -16.60 -1.25
C ASP A 33 -5.96 -15.99 -0.68
N ASP A 34 -6.26 -14.74 -1.07
CA ASP A 34 -7.46 -14.00 -0.68
C ASP A 34 -8.55 -14.01 -1.77
N ALA A 35 -8.37 -14.74 -2.87
CA ALA A 35 -9.33 -14.73 -3.99
C ALA A 35 -10.75 -15.17 -3.60
N SER A 36 -10.88 -16.06 -2.61
CA SER A 36 -12.19 -16.51 -2.09
C SER A 36 -12.90 -15.47 -1.23
N LYS A 37 -12.20 -14.40 -0.80
CA LYS A 37 -12.72 -13.34 0.07
C LYS A 37 -13.33 -12.17 -0.70
N VAL A 38 -13.36 -12.25 -2.03
CA VAL A 38 -13.92 -11.22 -2.92
C VAL A 38 -15.01 -11.81 -3.80
N GLU A 39 -16.05 -11.03 -4.06
CA GLU A 39 -17.15 -11.45 -4.92
C GLU A 39 -16.73 -11.56 -6.42
N PRO A 40 -17.46 -12.34 -7.25
CA PRO A 40 -17.14 -12.46 -8.68
C PRO A 40 -17.01 -11.11 -9.41
N GLY A 41 -16.03 -11.02 -10.31
CA GLY A 41 -15.71 -9.78 -11.04
C GLY A 41 -14.80 -8.81 -10.28
N TRP A 42 -14.38 -9.18 -9.07
CA TRP A 42 -13.34 -8.49 -8.30
C TRP A 42 -12.05 -9.30 -8.24
N VAL A 43 -10.97 -8.60 -7.92
CA VAL A 43 -9.64 -9.15 -7.72
C VAL A 43 -9.19 -8.77 -6.32
N ALA A 44 -8.78 -9.76 -5.53
CA ALA A 44 -8.09 -9.54 -4.27
C ALA A 44 -6.67 -9.03 -4.56
N LEU A 45 -6.22 -8.02 -3.82
CA LEU A 45 -4.99 -7.28 -4.09
C LEU A 45 -4.16 -7.05 -2.84
N CYS A 46 -2.85 -6.89 -3.04
CA CYS A 46 -1.94 -6.26 -2.10
C CYS A 46 -1.28 -5.04 -2.75
N ALA A 47 -1.10 -3.97 -1.99
CA ALA A 47 -0.14 -2.92 -2.32
C ALA A 47 1.24 -3.38 -1.85
N ARG A 48 2.17 -3.62 -2.79
CA ARG A 48 3.50 -4.16 -2.51
C ARG A 48 4.60 -3.18 -2.90
N ASN A 49 5.58 -3.00 -2.03
CA ASN A 49 6.83 -2.30 -2.31
C ASN A 49 7.99 -3.29 -2.21
N TYR A 50 8.65 -3.51 -3.34
CA TYR A 50 9.75 -4.47 -3.48
C TYR A 50 11.09 -3.95 -2.95
N VAL A 51 11.27 -2.63 -2.83
CA VAL A 51 12.52 -2.01 -2.34
C VAL A 51 12.68 -2.23 -0.85
N ILE A 52 11.62 -1.99 -0.08
CA ILE A 52 11.61 -2.13 1.38
C ILE A 52 10.97 -3.44 1.86
N ASN A 53 10.61 -4.33 0.92
CA ASN A 53 9.94 -5.60 1.17
C ASN A 53 8.71 -5.47 2.11
N LYS A 54 7.86 -4.47 1.84
CA LYS A 54 6.60 -4.26 2.59
C LYS A 54 5.39 -4.52 1.70
N GLN A 55 4.32 -5.00 2.32
CA GLN A 55 3.04 -5.16 1.65
C GLN A 55 1.87 -4.81 2.57
N ARG A 56 0.76 -4.40 1.94
CA ARG A 56 -0.54 -4.14 2.55
C ARG A 56 -1.59 -4.88 1.74
N CYS A 57 -2.03 -6.03 2.27
CA CYS A 57 -3.04 -6.88 1.65
C CYS A 57 -4.45 -6.54 2.15
N LEU A 58 -5.41 -7.42 1.89
CA LEU A 58 -6.83 -7.18 2.15
C LEU A 58 -7.36 -5.96 1.41
N LEU A 59 -6.91 -5.77 0.17
CA LEU A 59 -7.49 -4.83 -0.78
C LEU A 59 -8.29 -5.60 -1.82
N LYS A 60 -9.26 -4.95 -2.45
CA LYS A 60 -9.97 -5.47 -3.61
C LYS A 60 -10.26 -4.37 -4.62
N ALA A 61 -10.30 -4.72 -5.89
CA ALA A 61 -10.77 -3.82 -6.93
C ALA A 61 -11.53 -4.58 -8.02
N LYS A 62 -12.32 -3.85 -8.81
CA LYS A 62 -12.95 -4.42 -10.01
C LYS A 62 -11.87 -4.88 -10.99
N LEU A 63 -12.11 -6.00 -11.66
CA LEU A 63 -11.16 -6.59 -12.62
C LEU A 63 -10.67 -5.59 -13.70
N PRO A 64 -11.51 -4.74 -14.33
CA PRO A 64 -11.03 -3.76 -15.31
C PRO A 64 -10.05 -2.75 -14.72
N PHE A 65 -10.31 -2.27 -13.50
CA PHE A 65 -9.40 -1.37 -12.78
C PHE A 65 -8.08 -2.07 -12.48
N ALA A 66 -8.13 -3.27 -11.89
CA ALA A 66 -6.94 -4.05 -11.55
C ALA A 66 -6.05 -4.30 -12.77
N LYS A 67 -6.64 -4.58 -13.95
CA LYS A 67 -5.90 -4.72 -15.22
C LYS A 67 -5.25 -3.41 -15.67
N ALA A 68 -5.95 -2.29 -15.56
CA ALA A 68 -5.44 -0.99 -16.03
C ALA A 68 -4.21 -0.50 -15.23
N VAL A 69 -4.14 -0.86 -13.95
CA VAL A 69 -3.05 -0.46 -13.04
C VAL A 69 -1.99 -1.55 -12.84
N TYR A 70 -2.19 -2.75 -13.41
CA TYR A 70 -1.27 -3.87 -13.23
C TYR A 70 0.12 -3.55 -13.76
N GLY A 71 1.14 -3.79 -12.94
CA GLY A 71 2.54 -3.50 -13.29
C GLY A 71 2.92 -2.02 -13.31
N LYS A 72 1.99 -1.10 -13.05
CA LYS A 72 2.28 0.34 -12.98
C LYS A 72 2.65 0.74 -11.54
N PRO A 73 3.81 1.39 -11.33
CA PRO A 73 4.15 1.92 -10.02
C PRO A 73 3.26 3.11 -9.67
N PHE A 74 2.98 3.28 -8.39
CA PHE A 74 2.28 4.43 -7.84
C PHE A 74 2.89 4.84 -6.50
N ARG A 75 2.48 6.00 -5.99
CA ARG A 75 2.85 6.48 -4.65
C ARG A 75 1.79 6.03 -3.66
N TYR A 76 2.18 5.33 -2.60
CA TYR A 76 1.23 4.80 -1.61
C TYR A 76 0.32 5.87 -0.98
N ASN A 77 0.82 7.09 -0.82
CA ASN A 77 0.03 8.21 -0.31
C ASN A 77 -1.20 8.57 -1.19
N THR A 78 -1.21 8.18 -2.47
CA THR A 78 -2.33 8.37 -3.39
C THR A 78 -3.32 7.20 -3.40
N LEU A 79 -3.10 6.18 -2.57
CA LEU A 79 -4.02 5.05 -2.45
C LEU A 79 -5.27 5.47 -1.69
N GLU A 80 -6.37 5.61 -2.40
CA GLU A 80 -7.67 5.87 -1.81
C GLU A 80 -8.45 4.56 -1.67
N VAL A 81 -8.93 4.28 -0.46
CA VAL A 81 -9.72 3.08 -0.17
C VAL A 81 -11.03 3.45 0.48
N LYS A 82 -12.08 2.70 0.16
CA LYS A 82 -13.38 2.84 0.81
C LYS A 82 -13.24 2.45 2.29
N PRO A 83 -13.69 3.31 3.23
CA PRO A 83 -13.74 2.93 4.64
C PRO A 83 -14.79 1.83 4.86
N GLY A 84 -14.56 0.96 5.84
CA GLY A 84 -15.48 -0.13 6.19
C GLY A 84 -14.78 -1.49 6.26
N THR A 85 -15.50 -2.52 5.81
CA THR A 85 -15.13 -3.94 5.95
C THR A 85 -14.00 -4.36 5.01
N TYR A 86 -13.19 -5.32 5.45
CA TYR A 86 -12.15 -5.94 4.63
C TYR A 86 -12.71 -7.07 3.75
N PRO A 87 -12.12 -7.34 2.56
CA PRO A 87 -11.08 -6.54 1.90
C PRO A 87 -11.57 -5.15 1.48
N LYS A 88 -10.73 -4.12 1.66
CA LYS A 88 -11.07 -2.73 1.35
C LYS A 88 -11.08 -2.50 -0.16
N GLU A 89 -12.14 -1.88 -0.64
CA GLU A 89 -12.26 -1.46 -2.04
C GLU A 89 -11.26 -0.33 -2.34
N VAL A 90 -10.42 -0.52 -3.35
CA VAL A 90 -9.56 0.53 -3.91
C VAL A 90 -10.42 1.42 -4.79
N LEU A 91 -10.50 2.70 -4.42
CA LEU A 91 -11.28 3.70 -5.14
C LEU A 91 -10.45 4.33 -6.27
N SER A 92 -9.21 4.70 -5.96
CA SER A 92 -8.31 5.35 -6.90
C SER A 92 -6.85 5.16 -6.50
N ILE A 93 -5.96 5.30 -7.48
CA ILE A 93 -4.53 5.52 -7.30
C ILE A 93 -4.08 6.54 -8.34
N LYS A 94 -2.96 7.24 -8.08
CA LYS A 94 -2.24 7.98 -9.12
C LYS A 94 -0.96 7.23 -9.49
N THR A 95 -1.00 6.57 -10.64
CA THR A 95 0.17 5.93 -11.25
C THR A 95 1.23 6.97 -11.61
N CYS A 96 2.49 6.57 -11.59
CA CYS A 96 3.61 7.48 -11.80
C CYS A 96 4.04 7.65 -13.26
N ASN A 97 3.53 6.81 -14.17
CA ASN A 97 3.91 6.80 -15.58
C ASN A 97 2.76 7.29 -16.49
N ASP A 98 1.66 7.78 -15.91
CA ASP A 98 0.59 8.43 -16.64
C ASP A 98 0.75 9.95 -16.38
N ASP A 99 1.53 10.61 -17.24
CA ASP A 99 1.56 12.08 -17.41
C ASP A 99 0.30 12.55 -18.17
#